data_AF-H8WZJ3-F1
#
_entry.id   AF-H8WZJ3-F1
#
_cell.length_a   1.000
_cell.length_b   1.000
_cell.length_c   1.000
_cell.angle_alpha   90.00
_cell.angle_beta   90.00
_cell.angle_gamma   90.00
#
_symmetry.space_group_name_H-M   'P 1'
#
loop_
_entity.id
_entity.type
_entity.pdbx_description
1 polymer ?
#
loop_
_entity_poly.entity_id
_entity_poly.type
_entity_poly.pdbx_seq_one_letter_code
_entity_poly.pdbx_strand_id
1 'polypeptide(L)'
;MNIEEQIFIPARDHLRVKQDERETVIRSCREITSYSKKAIFTLHRSVSDDVVTKELTQYLTVISEHLRKVNSIYVNNYYLRGSISGAVEELIEFFTFGYYKRTGGLIKYELFVQLINLVADGNVDVVVRYLLHPETELPKKETSPIEFIDKSDYIMGLFDCTGEIMRMVISQSSDTSGEFQMTKTLQNYNFLKDLHEQYIILTTYYPGISIHHGAFDDSLNSKGNYSFKKKLQVLESSLSKIQNTLLDILISDKEIL
;
A
#
# COMPACT_ATOMS: atom_id res chain seq x y z
N MET A 1 47.90 -8.49 23.25
CA MET A 1 46.67 -8.84 22.53
C MET A 1 47.01 -8.73 21.05
N ASN A 2 46.84 -9.81 20.28
CA ASN A 2 47.25 -9.85 18.88
C ASN A 2 46.23 -9.11 17.98
N ILE A 3 46.58 -8.83 16.73
CA ILE A 3 45.69 -8.13 15.76
C ILE A 3 44.35 -8.88 15.60
N GLU A 4 44.36 -10.20 15.71
CA GLU A 4 43.17 -11.04 15.62
C GLU A 4 42.16 -10.75 16.75
N GLU A 5 42.63 -10.67 17.99
CA GLU A 5 41.82 -10.34 19.17
C GLU A 5 41.34 -8.88 19.18
N GLN A 6 42.15 -7.95 18.69
CA GLN A 6 41.82 -6.51 18.73
C GLN A 6 40.91 -6.05 17.58
N ILE A 7 41.02 -6.66 16.41
CA ILE A 7 40.37 -6.17 15.18
C ILE A 7 39.41 -7.20 14.60
N PHE A 8 39.90 -8.39 14.28
CA PHE A 8 39.11 -9.34 13.48
C PHE A 8 37.98 -10.00 14.27
N ILE A 9 38.19 -10.37 15.53
CA ILE A 9 37.14 -10.94 16.38
C ILE A 9 36.01 -9.91 16.62
N PRO A 10 36.28 -8.68 17.10
CA PRO A 10 35.24 -7.66 17.27
C PRO A 10 34.53 -7.31 15.97
N ALA A 11 35.25 -7.19 14.85
CA ALA A 11 34.65 -6.90 13.54
C ALA A 11 33.72 -8.04 13.08
N ARG A 12 34.13 -9.30 13.22
CA ARG A 12 33.30 -10.47 12.91
C ARG A 12 32.02 -10.46 13.75
N ASP A 13 32.14 -10.22 15.06
CA ASP A 13 31.00 -10.26 15.96
C ASP A 13 30.04 -9.09 15.69
N HIS A 14 30.56 -7.90 15.36
CA HIS A 14 29.75 -6.77 14.89
C HIS A 14 29.01 -7.09 13.57
N LEU A 15 29.68 -7.73 12.60
CA LEU A 15 29.06 -8.12 11.33
C LEU A 15 27.95 -9.17 11.52
N ARG A 16 28.13 -10.10 12.47
CA ARG A 16 27.08 -11.08 12.82
C ARG A 16 25.83 -10.39 13.37
N VAL A 17 25.99 -9.45 14.30
CA VAL A 17 24.86 -8.67 14.84
C VAL A 17 24.11 -7.95 13.71
N LYS A 18 24.83 -7.27 12.81
CA LYS A 18 24.20 -6.59 11.66
C LYS A 18 23.47 -7.54 10.71
N GLN A 19 23.99 -8.75 10.52
CA GLN A 19 23.34 -9.77 9.70
C GLN A 19 22.05 -10.28 10.36
N ASP A 20 22.09 -10.55 11.67
CA ASP A 20 20.92 -11.00 12.44
C ASP A 20 19.82 -9.93 12.46
N GLU A 21 20.18 -8.66 12.61
CA GLU A 21 19.27 -7.51 12.52
C GLU A 21 18.62 -7.43 11.12
N ARG A 22 19.43 -7.55 10.06
CA ARG A 22 18.94 -7.54 8.68
C ARG A 22 17.96 -8.68 8.42
N GLU A 23 18.29 -9.91 8.82
CA GLU A 23 17.41 -11.07 8.65
C GLU A 23 16.10 -10.92 9.43
N THR A 24 16.18 -10.31 10.61
CA THR A 24 15.02 -9.98 11.43
C THR A 24 14.10 -8.98 10.74
N VAL A 25 14.65 -7.92 10.12
CA VAL A 25 13.88 -6.96 9.32
C VAL A 25 13.26 -7.62 8.11
N ILE A 26 14.02 -8.40 7.34
CA ILE A 26 13.51 -9.09 6.14
C ILE A 26 12.33 -10.00 6.50
N ARG A 27 12.45 -10.78 7.58
CA ARG A 27 11.37 -11.65 8.04
C ARG A 27 10.14 -10.86 8.47
N SER A 28 10.33 -9.76 9.20
CA SER A 28 9.21 -8.90 9.63
C SER A 28 8.52 -8.24 8.44
N CYS A 29 9.27 -7.82 7.42
CA CYS A 29 8.73 -7.27 6.18
C CYS A 29 7.89 -8.31 5.43
N ARG A 30 8.34 -9.59 5.38
CA ARG A 30 7.55 -10.68 4.78
C ARG A 30 6.21 -10.90 5.49
N GLU A 31 6.20 -10.83 6.82
CA GLU A 31 4.96 -10.93 7.59
C GLU A 31 4.04 -9.73 7.31
N ILE A 32 4.55 -8.50 7.32
CA ILE A 32 3.76 -7.29 6.98
C ILE A 32 3.13 -7.44 5.59
N THR A 33 3.90 -7.85 4.58
CA THR A 33 3.39 -8.10 3.22
C THR A 33 2.31 -9.19 3.22
N SER A 34 2.56 -10.32 3.89
CA SER A 34 1.63 -11.45 3.93
C SER A 34 0.29 -11.08 4.55
N TYR A 35 0.30 -10.36 5.68
CA TYR A 35 -0.92 -9.93 6.36
C TYR A 35 -1.63 -8.77 5.64
N SER A 36 -0.91 -7.89 4.96
CA SER A 36 -1.51 -6.86 4.10
C SER A 36 -2.27 -7.50 2.94
N LYS A 37 -1.69 -8.53 2.29
CA LYS A 37 -2.39 -9.32 1.25
C LYS A 37 -3.65 -9.98 1.77
N LYS A 38 -3.57 -10.65 2.94
CA LYS A 38 -4.74 -11.28 3.57
C LYS A 38 -5.84 -10.25 3.83
N ALA A 39 -5.47 -9.06 4.30
CA ALA A 39 -6.41 -7.98 4.51
C ALA A 39 -7.06 -7.50 3.20
N ILE A 40 -6.28 -7.32 2.13
CA ILE A 40 -6.80 -7.01 0.78
C ILE A 40 -7.78 -8.10 0.30
N PHE A 41 -7.44 -9.39 0.45
CA PHE A 41 -8.34 -10.49 0.10
C PHE A 41 -9.64 -10.48 0.91
N THR A 42 -9.57 -10.21 2.22
CA THR A 42 -10.74 -10.01 3.06
C THR A 42 -11.59 -8.85 2.56
N LEU A 43 -10.98 -7.74 2.17
CA LEU A 43 -11.65 -6.58 1.62
C LEU A 43 -12.26 -6.84 0.24
N HIS A 44 -11.82 -7.82 -0.54
CA HIS A 44 -12.53 -8.21 -1.78
C HIS A 44 -13.77 -9.04 -1.54
N ARG A 45 -13.84 -9.76 -0.41
CA ARG A 45 -14.95 -10.67 -0.12
C ARG A 45 -16.23 -9.92 0.25
N SER A 46 -17.37 -10.46 -0.21
CA SER A 46 -18.71 -10.05 0.21
C SER A 46 -19.10 -10.77 1.51
N VAL A 47 -18.50 -10.37 2.63
CA VAL A 47 -18.79 -10.89 3.97
C VAL A 47 -19.27 -9.79 4.91
N SER A 48 -19.87 -10.16 6.05
CA SER A 48 -20.37 -9.18 7.02
C SER A 48 -19.23 -8.36 7.64
N ASP A 49 -19.54 -7.13 8.04
CA ASP A 49 -18.57 -6.24 8.68
C ASP A 49 -18.02 -6.83 9.99
N ASP A 50 -18.77 -7.69 10.71
CA ASP A 50 -18.26 -8.43 11.87
C ASP A 50 -17.11 -9.38 11.52
N VAL A 51 -17.24 -10.09 10.39
CA VAL A 51 -16.19 -11.00 9.90
C VAL A 51 -14.98 -10.19 9.47
N VAL A 52 -15.19 -9.09 8.72
CA VAL A 52 -14.12 -8.20 8.30
C VAL A 52 -13.40 -7.61 9.53
N THR A 53 -14.15 -7.12 10.52
CA THR A 53 -13.59 -6.55 11.75
C THR A 53 -12.70 -7.56 12.46
N LYS A 54 -13.19 -8.78 12.67
CA LYS A 54 -12.42 -9.84 13.34
C LYS A 54 -11.13 -10.18 12.59
N GLU A 55 -11.21 -10.38 11.27
CA GLU A 55 -10.05 -10.73 10.44
C GLU A 55 -9.04 -9.57 10.39
N LEU A 56 -9.48 -8.33 10.12
CA LEU A 56 -8.60 -7.17 10.07
C LEU A 56 -7.95 -6.86 11.42
N THR A 57 -8.68 -6.98 12.54
CA THR A 57 -8.08 -6.81 13.88
C THR A 57 -6.98 -7.83 14.12
N GLN A 58 -7.19 -9.10 13.75
CA GLN A 58 -6.16 -10.14 13.86
C GLN A 58 -4.92 -9.79 13.01
N TYR A 59 -5.12 -9.39 11.75
CA TYR A 59 -4.01 -9.11 10.83
C TYR A 59 -3.22 -7.87 11.24
N LEU A 60 -3.92 -6.79 11.62
CA LEU A 60 -3.29 -5.55 12.06
C LEU A 60 -2.59 -5.69 13.42
N THR A 61 -3.03 -6.60 14.28
CA THR A 61 -2.29 -6.95 15.51
C THR A 61 -0.93 -7.54 15.19
N VAL A 62 -0.85 -8.44 14.21
CA VAL A 62 0.43 -9.02 13.77
C VAL A 62 1.30 -7.97 13.07
N ILE A 63 0.70 -7.16 12.19
CA ILE A 63 1.40 -6.04 11.53
C ILE A 63 1.96 -5.06 12.57
N SER A 64 1.21 -4.74 13.63
CA SER A 64 1.65 -3.87 14.73
C SER A 64 2.94 -4.38 15.40
N GLU A 65 3.02 -5.67 15.70
CA GLU A 65 4.22 -6.28 16.28
C GLU A 65 5.43 -6.14 15.35
N HIS A 66 5.23 -6.45 14.06
CA HIS A 66 6.31 -6.39 13.08
C HIS A 66 6.74 -4.97 12.74
N LEU A 67 5.82 -4.00 12.69
CA LEU A 67 6.14 -2.58 12.52
C LEU A 67 7.02 -2.07 13.65
N ARG A 68 6.67 -2.38 14.92
CA ARG A 68 7.49 -2.02 16.08
C ARG A 68 8.89 -2.64 16.01
N LYS A 69 8.98 -3.90 15.58
CA LYS A 69 10.25 -4.62 15.42
C LYS A 69 11.12 -4.05 14.30
N VAL A 70 10.54 -3.70 13.16
CA VAL A 70 11.25 -3.03 12.07
C VAL A 70 11.73 -1.66 12.53
N ASN A 71 10.86 -0.89 13.20
CA ASN A 71 11.19 0.45 13.68
C ASN A 71 12.37 0.44 14.66
N SER A 72 12.38 -0.47 15.64
CA SER A 72 13.45 -0.53 16.65
C SER A 72 14.83 -0.83 16.05
N ILE A 73 14.88 -1.59 14.95
CA ILE A 73 16.13 -1.91 14.24
C ILE A 73 16.51 -0.79 13.27
N TYR A 74 15.53 -0.20 12.57
CA TYR A 74 15.76 0.76 11.51
C TYR A 74 16.39 2.07 11.99
N VAL A 75 16.02 2.58 13.18
CA VAL A 75 16.54 3.83 13.75
C VAL A 75 18.08 3.88 13.79
N ASN A 76 18.74 2.73 13.93
CA ASN A 76 20.21 2.63 13.91
C ASN A 76 20.78 2.06 12.60
N ASN A 77 19.94 1.72 11.63
CA ASN A 77 20.28 0.96 10.44
C ASN A 77 19.56 1.47 9.17
N TYR A 78 19.65 2.77 8.89
CA TYR A 78 19.00 3.42 7.74
C TYR A 78 19.29 2.75 6.37
N TYR A 79 20.44 2.07 6.22
CA TYR A 79 20.78 1.31 5.00
C TYR A 79 19.82 0.15 4.70
N LEU A 80 19.02 -0.29 5.67
CA LEU A 80 18.00 -1.33 5.48
C LEU A 80 16.76 -0.83 4.73
N ARG A 81 16.65 0.48 4.44
CA ARG A 81 15.50 1.11 3.79
C ARG A 81 14.97 0.34 2.57
N GLY A 82 15.87 -0.07 1.68
CA GLY A 82 15.47 -0.79 0.47
C GLY A 82 14.94 -2.21 0.72
N SER A 83 15.28 -2.83 1.85
CA SER A 83 14.69 -4.10 2.27
C SER A 83 13.28 -3.94 2.85
N ILE A 84 12.92 -2.73 3.26
CA ILE A 84 11.64 -2.40 3.92
C ILE A 84 10.59 -1.91 2.90
N SER A 85 11.03 -1.14 1.88
CA SER A 85 10.14 -0.46 0.93
C SER A 85 9.03 -1.33 0.35
N GLY A 86 9.32 -2.55 -0.10
CA GLY A 86 8.30 -3.42 -0.69
C GLY A 86 7.19 -3.83 0.29
N ALA A 87 7.49 -3.94 1.59
CA ALA A 87 6.46 -4.20 2.60
C ALA A 87 5.64 -2.95 2.92
N VAL A 88 6.24 -1.77 2.81
CA VAL A 88 5.55 -0.48 2.98
C VAL A 88 4.61 -0.23 1.81
N GLU A 89 5.04 -0.47 0.57
CA GLU A 89 4.18 -0.36 -0.63
C GLU A 89 2.92 -1.24 -0.51
N GLU A 90 3.07 -2.49 -0.07
CA GLU A 90 1.93 -3.40 0.16
C GLU A 90 1.01 -2.92 1.31
N LEU A 91 1.60 -2.36 2.37
CA LEU A 91 0.82 -1.80 3.48
C LEU A 91 0.02 -0.57 3.02
N ILE A 92 0.61 0.28 2.18
CA ILE A 92 -0.07 1.40 1.55
C ILE A 92 -1.22 0.88 0.70
N GLU A 93 -0.97 -0.09 -0.18
CA GLU A 93 -1.99 -0.71 -1.04
C GLU A 93 -3.20 -1.18 -0.22
N PHE A 94 -2.96 -1.89 0.89
CA PHE A 94 -4.03 -2.33 1.79
C PHE A 94 -4.85 -1.15 2.33
N PHE A 95 -4.22 -0.15 2.92
CA PHE A 95 -4.93 0.96 3.54
C PHE A 95 -5.65 1.84 2.50
N THR A 96 -5.04 2.07 1.35
CA THR A 96 -5.62 2.86 0.27
C THR A 96 -6.82 2.14 -0.33
N PHE A 97 -6.72 0.82 -0.55
CA PHE A 97 -7.83 0.04 -1.07
C PHE A 97 -8.98 -0.03 -0.05
N GLY A 98 -8.67 -0.26 1.23
CA GLY A 98 -9.67 -0.27 2.30
C GLY A 98 -10.44 1.04 2.43
N TYR A 99 -9.71 2.16 2.44
CA TYR A 99 -10.31 3.49 2.49
C TYR A 99 -11.14 3.80 1.24
N TYR A 100 -10.61 3.48 0.05
CA TYR A 100 -11.31 3.67 -1.21
C TYR A 100 -12.61 2.87 -1.27
N LYS A 101 -12.60 1.59 -0.86
CA LYS A 101 -13.79 0.73 -0.86
C LYS A 101 -14.95 1.32 -0.06
N ARG A 102 -14.67 2.07 1.02
CA ARG A 102 -15.71 2.70 1.86
C ARG A 102 -16.09 4.11 1.43
N THR A 103 -15.16 4.89 0.89
CA THR A 103 -15.37 6.32 0.63
C THR A 103 -15.47 6.70 -0.85
N GLY A 104 -14.98 5.85 -1.75
CA GLY A 104 -14.73 6.20 -3.16
C GLY A 104 -13.61 7.22 -3.35
N GLY A 105 -12.85 7.54 -2.29
CA GLY A 105 -11.83 8.59 -2.29
C GLY A 105 -10.41 8.08 -2.05
N LEU A 106 -9.45 8.99 -2.19
CA LEU A 106 -8.04 8.75 -1.92
C LEU A 106 -7.72 9.08 -0.46
N ILE A 107 -7.19 8.12 0.30
CA ILE A 107 -6.63 8.40 1.64
C ILE A 107 -5.38 9.26 1.48
N LYS A 108 -5.32 10.42 2.13
CA LYS A 108 -4.12 11.29 2.07
C LYS A 108 -2.94 10.68 2.83
N TYR A 109 -1.72 11.03 2.41
CA TYR A 109 -0.49 10.55 3.04
C TYR A 109 -0.46 10.82 4.55
N GLU A 110 -0.87 12.02 4.99
CA GLU A 110 -0.85 12.39 6.40
C GLU A 110 -1.80 11.53 7.24
N LEU A 111 -2.99 11.22 6.70
CA LEU A 111 -3.95 10.34 7.33
C LEU A 111 -3.44 8.89 7.36
N PHE A 112 -2.84 8.42 6.27
CA PHE A 112 -2.20 7.11 6.23
C PHE A 112 -1.12 6.98 7.32
N VAL A 113 -0.20 7.94 7.41
CA VAL A 113 0.85 7.95 8.46
C VAL A 113 0.22 7.96 9.86
N GLN A 114 -0.82 8.75 10.09
CA GLN A 114 -1.53 8.76 11.36
C GLN A 114 -2.11 7.38 11.71
N LEU A 115 -2.76 6.71 10.76
CA LEU A 115 -3.31 5.37 10.98
C LEU A 115 -2.21 4.34 11.27
N ILE A 116 -1.11 4.37 10.52
CA ILE A 116 0.00 3.45 10.74
C ILE A 116 0.68 3.69 12.10
N ASN A 117 0.81 4.94 12.55
CA ASN A 117 1.28 5.24 13.90
C ASN A 117 0.35 4.66 14.96
N LEU A 118 -0.97 4.76 14.78
CA LEU A 118 -1.94 4.15 15.69
C LEU A 118 -1.81 2.61 15.71
N VAL A 119 -1.61 1.97 14.56
CA VAL A 119 -1.32 0.52 14.49
C VAL A 119 -0.04 0.18 15.25
N ALA A 120 1.05 0.91 15.01
CA ALA A 120 2.33 0.68 15.69
C ALA A 120 2.22 0.88 17.22
N ASP A 121 1.40 1.83 17.67
CA ASP A 121 1.09 2.07 19.08
C ASP A 121 0.12 1.01 19.68
N GLY A 122 -0.35 0.05 18.89
CA GLY A 122 -1.26 -1.02 19.33
C GLY A 122 -2.74 -0.62 19.36
N ASN A 123 -3.10 0.55 18.84
CA ASN A 123 -4.48 1.02 18.72
C ASN A 123 -5.18 0.43 17.48
N VAL A 124 -5.14 -0.90 17.35
CA VAL A 124 -5.64 -1.61 16.17
C VAL A 124 -7.15 -1.46 16.02
N ASP A 125 -7.91 -1.59 17.10
CA ASP A 125 -9.37 -1.59 17.04
C ASP A 125 -9.95 -0.28 16.49
N VAL A 126 -9.37 0.87 16.86
CA VAL A 126 -9.84 2.17 16.35
C VAL A 126 -9.50 2.33 14.86
N VAL A 127 -8.36 1.79 14.42
CA VAL A 127 -7.97 1.81 13.00
C VAL A 127 -8.89 0.93 12.17
N VAL A 128 -9.23 -0.27 12.66
CA VAL A 128 -10.19 -1.16 11.98
C VAL A 128 -11.56 -0.51 11.89
N ARG A 129 -12.06 0.06 12.99
CA ARG A 129 -13.33 0.80 12.97
C ARG A 129 -13.29 1.95 11.97
N TYR A 130 -12.22 2.73 11.93
CA TYR A 130 -12.06 3.82 10.97
C TYR A 130 -12.07 3.33 9.52
N LEU A 131 -11.36 2.24 9.21
CA LEU A 131 -11.33 1.66 7.87
C LEU A 131 -12.70 1.14 7.40
N LEU A 132 -13.60 0.80 8.32
CA LEU A 132 -14.97 0.36 8.01
C LEU A 132 -15.99 1.50 8.04
N HIS A 133 -15.76 2.46 8.93
CA HIS A 133 -16.61 3.61 9.27
C HIS A 133 -15.75 4.88 9.34
N PRO A 134 -15.44 5.51 8.18
CA PRO A 134 -14.53 6.66 8.09
C PRO A 134 -14.98 7.93 8.86
N GLU A 135 -16.21 7.94 9.36
CA GLU A 135 -16.75 8.92 10.31
C GLU A 135 -16.24 8.75 11.74
N THR A 136 -15.56 7.63 12.04
CA THR A 136 -15.00 7.34 13.36
C THR A 136 -13.97 8.39 13.74
N GLU A 137 -14.10 8.97 14.93
CA GLU A 137 -13.15 9.97 15.41
C GLU A 137 -11.81 9.31 15.77
N LEU A 138 -10.73 9.78 15.13
CA LEU A 138 -9.38 9.31 15.41
C LEU A 138 -8.79 10.06 16.62
N PRO A 139 -8.00 9.38 17.48
CA PRO A 139 -7.29 10.03 18.56
C PRO A 139 -6.39 11.14 18.03
N LYS A 140 -6.56 12.37 18.56
CA LYS A 140 -5.67 13.50 18.30
C LYS A 140 -4.42 13.34 19.14
N LYS A 141 -3.42 12.65 18.60
CA LYS A 141 -2.12 12.46 19.23
C LYS A 141 -1.04 12.95 18.28
N GLU A 142 -0.13 13.79 18.79
CA GLU A 142 1.14 14.03 18.11
C GLU A 142 1.87 12.70 18.03
N THR A 143 1.90 12.13 16.83
CA THR A 143 2.57 10.86 16.58
C THR A 143 3.86 11.16 15.85
N SER A 144 4.99 10.73 16.42
CA SER A 144 6.25 10.73 15.69
C SER A 144 6.10 9.82 14.47
N PRO A 145 6.33 10.31 13.26
CA PRO A 145 6.17 9.50 12.05
C PRO A 145 7.14 8.31 12.09
N ILE A 146 6.68 7.15 11.63
CA ILE A 146 7.57 6.01 11.36
C ILE A 146 8.56 6.41 10.26
N GLU A 147 9.84 6.52 10.62
CA GLU A 147 10.89 7.12 9.78
C GLU A 147 11.13 6.41 8.45
N PHE A 148 10.75 5.13 8.32
CA PHE A 148 10.97 4.36 7.09
C PHE A 148 9.83 4.42 6.07
N ILE A 149 8.78 5.22 6.32
CA ILE A 149 7.61 5.37 5.42
C ILE A 149 7.66 6.73 4.73
N ASP A 150 8.09 6.75 3.48
CA ASP A 150 8.28 7.99 2.73
C ASP A 150 7.12 8.25 1.75
N LYS A 151 7.01 9.50 1.30
CA LYS A 151 6.06 9.90 0.24
C LYS A 151 6.30 9.13 -1.07
N SER A 152 7.54 8.73 -1.34
CA SER A 152 7.92 7.90 -2.48
C SER A 152 7.31 6.50 -2.41
N ASP A 153 7.28 5.83 -1.24
CA ASP A 153 6.56 4.56 -1.13
C ASP A 153 5.07 4.79 -1.36
N TYR A 154 4.50 5.86 -0.78
CA TYR A 154 3.08 6.19 -0.94
C TYR A 154 2.69 6.32 -2.42
N ILE A 155 3.46 7.07 -3.20
CA ILE A 155 3.25 7.19 -4.65
C ILE A 155 3.32 5.83 -5.36
N MET A 156 4.23 4.94 -4.94
CA MET A 156 4.43 3.63 -5.57
C MET A 156 3.38 2.58 -5.16
N GLY A 157 2.91 2.61 -3.91
CA GLY A 157 1.84 1.75 -3.41
C GLY A 157 0.46 2.14 -3.96
N LEU A 158 0.24 3.43 -4.27
CA LEU A 158 -0.98 3.89 -4.93
C LEU A 158 -1.19 3.23 -6.30
N PHE A 159 -0.12 2.98 -7.06
CA PHE A 159 -0.23 2.25 -8.32
C PHE A 159 -0.79 0.84 -8.12
N ASP A 160 -0.36 0.12 -7.10
CA ASP A 160 -0.80 -1.26 -6.88
C ASP A 160 -2.27 -1.29 -6.43
N CYS A 161 -2.70 -0.30 -5.63
CA CYS A 161 -4.11 -0.11 -5.28
C CYS A 161 -5.02 0.04 -6.51
N THR A 162 -4.54 0.63 -7.61
CA THR A 162 -5.34 0.74 -8.84
C THR A 162 -5.67 -0.62 -9.45
N GLY A 163 -4.77 -1.59 -9.27
CA GLY A 163 -4.97 -2.98 -9.66
C GLY A 163 -6.09 -3.64 -8.86
N GLU A 164 -6.16 -3.37 -7.57
CA GLU A 164 -7.21 -3.89 -6.69
C GLU A 164 -8.57 -3.24 -6.98
N ILE A 165 -8.62 -1.94 -7.31
CA ILE A 165 -9.85 -1.26 -7.75
C ILE A 165 -10.38 -1.90 -9.03
N MET A 166 -9.52 -2.10 -10.04
CA MET A 166 -9.90 -2.81 -11.27
C MET A 166 -10.42 -4.22 -10.98
N ARG A 167 -9.73 -5.00 -10.15
CA ARG A 167 -10.17 -6.36 -9.78
C ARG A 167 -11.56 -6.33 -9.15
N MET A 168 -11.78 -5.42 -8.22
CA MET A 168 -13.08 -5.23 -7.57
C MET A 168 -14.18 -4.94 -8.61
N VAL A 169 -13.94 -4.04 -9.56
CA VAL A 169 -14.89 -3.71 -10.63
C VAL A 169 -15.25 -4.94 -11.46
N ILE A 170 -14.24 -5.68 -11.94
CA ILE A 170 -14.44 -6.86 -12.80
C ILE A 170 -15.15 -7.99 -12.03
N SER A 171 -14.87 -8.15 -10.73
CA SER A 171 -15.54 -9.15 -9.92
C SER A 171 -17.00 -8.80 -9.59
N GLN A 172 -17.34 -7.51 -9.50
CA GLN A 172 -18.72 -7.08 -9.21
C GLN A 172 -19.63 -7.10 -10.45
N SER A 173 -19.05 -7.13 -11.66
CA SER A 173 -19.84 -7.07 -12.89
C SER A 173 -20.64 -8.34 -13.22
N SER A 174 -20.49 -9.41 -12.43
CA SER A 174 -21.23 -10.66 -12.62
C SER A 174 -22.56 -10.73 -11.85
N ASP A 175 -22.79 -9.87 -10.85
CA ASP A 175 -23.74 -10.18 -9.76
C ASP A 175 -24.87 -9.14 -9.55
N THR A 176 -24.98 -8.05 -10.33
CA THR A 176 -25.93 -6.95 -10.02
C THR A 176 -26.75 -6.45 -11.23
N SER A 177 -27.92 -5.83 -10.96
CA SER A 177 -28.78 -5.18 -11.96
C SER A 177 -28.09 -3.99 -12.66
N GLY A 178 -28.25 -3.88 -13.99
CA GLY A 178 -27.49 -3.03 -14.91
C GLY A 178 -27.25 -1.56 -14.49
N GLU A 179 -28.29 -0.80 -14.12
CA GLU A 179 -28.15 0.65 -13.89
C GLU A 179 -27.29 1.01 -12.65
N PHE A 180 -27.44 0.27 -11.56
CA PHE A 180 -26.62 0.46 -10.36
C PHE A 180 -25.17 0.04 -10.59
N GLN A 181 -24.97 -1.01 -11.39
CA GLN A 181 -23.65 -1.48 -11.80
C GLN A 181 -22.95 -0.47 -12.71
N MET A 182 -23.67 0.15 -13.63
CA MET A 182 -23.16 1.22 -14.51
C MET A 182 -22.60 2.38 -13.70
N THR A 183 -23.42 2.92 -12.78
CA THR A 183 -23.05 4.09 -11.98
C THR A 183 -21.78 3.85 -11.17
N LYS A 184 -21.68 2.69 -10.49
CA LYS A 184 -20.49 2.31 -9.73
C LYS A 184 -19.28 2.11 -10.62
N THR A 185 -19.43 1.42 -11.76
CA THR A 185 -18.31 1.19 -12.68
C THR A 185 -17.79 2.52 -13.22
N LEU A 186 -18.67 3.47 -13.53
CA LEU A 186 -18.30 4.80 -14.01
C LEU A 186 -17.57 5.62 -12.94
N GLN A 187 -18.03 5.56 -11.69
CA GLN A 187 -17.34 6.18 -10.55
C GLN A 187 -15.91 5.65 -10.41
N ASN A 188 -15.72 4.32 -10.49
CA ASN A 188 -14.39 3.70 -10.41
C ASN A 188 -13.50 4.10 -11.58
N TYR A 189 -14.05 4.15 -12.80
CA TYR A 189 -13.33 4.61 -13.98
C TYR A 189 -12.85 6.06 -13.83
N ASN A 190 -13.74 6.96 -13.43
CA ASN A 190 -13.41 8.38 -13.25
C ASN A 190 -12.33 8.57 -12.18
N PHE A 191 -12.44 7.87 -11.04
CA PHE A 191 -11.40 7.94 -10.00
C PHE A 191 -10.02 7.52 -10.52
N LEU A 192 -9.92 6.38 -11.22
CA LEU A 192 -8.64 5.93 -11.76
C LEU A 192 -8.13 6.84 -12.89
N LYS A 193 -9.04 7.44 -13.67
CA LYS A 193 -8.69 8.37 -14.73
C LYS A 193 -8.11 9.65 -14.14
N ASP A 194 -8.77 10.22 -13.14
CA ASP A 194 -8.29 11.42 -12.44
C ASP A 194 -6.92 11.15 -11.80
N LEU A 195 -6.74 9.98 -11.18
CA LEU A 195 -5.45 9.57 -10.61
C LEU A 195 -4.36 9.41 -11.67
N HIS A 196 -4.66 8.78 -12.82
CA HIS A 196 -3.74 8.69 -13.95
C HIS A 196 -3.33 10.07 -14.47
N GLU A 197 -4.28 11.00 -14.62
CA GLU A 197 -3.99 12.38 -15.02
C GLU A 197 -3.05 13.07 -14.02
N GLN A 198 -3.21 12.86 -12.71
CA GLN A 198 -2.26 13.36 -11.72
C GLN A 198 -0.86 12.77 -11.87
N TYR A 199 -0.74 11.48 -12.19
CA TYR A 199 0.56 10.87 -12.49
C TYR A 199 1.20 11.44 -13.76
N ILE A 200 0.42 11.71 -14.82
CA ILE A 200 0.92 12.35 -16.04
C ILE A 200 1.43 13.76 -15.73
N ILE A 201 0.67 14.54 -14.97
CA ILE A 201 1.10 15.86 -14.49
C ILE A 201 2.41 15.75 -13.71
N LEU A 202 2.53 14.79 -12.80
CA LEU A 202 3.76 14.54 -12.04
C LEU A 202 4.95 14.27 -12.96
N THR A 203 4.80 13.42 -13.99
CA THR A 203 5.88 13.14 -14.96
C THR A 203 6.23 14.33 -15.85
N THR A 204 5.31 15.28 -16.00
CA THR A 204 5.54 16.52 -16.75
C THR A 204 6.38 17.50 -15.93
N TYR A 205 6.09 17.65 -14.64
CA TYR A 205 6.89 18.49 -13.73
C TYR A 205 8.25 17.88 -13.39
N TYR A 206 8.32 16.54 -13.33
CA TYR A 206 9.55 15.80 -13.03
C TYR A 206 9.85 14.79 -14.15
N PRO A 207 10.33 15.26 -15.31
CA PRO A 207 10.74 14.37 -16.40
C PRO A 207 11.83 13.42 -15.92
N GLY A 208 11.56 12.12 -16.02
CA GLY A 208 12.50 11.10 -15.55
C GLY A 208 12.40 10.81 -14.04
N ILE A 209 11.24 11.06 -13.42
CA ILE A 209 10.96 10.64 -12.04
C ILE A 209 11.38 9.18 -11.83
N SER A 210 12.25 8.98 -10.84
CA SER A 210 12.73 7.67 -10.45
C SER A 210 12.39 7.43 -9.00
N ILE A 211 11.74 6.30 -8.72
CA ILE A 211 11.56 5.82 -7.36
C ILE A 211 12.07 4.38 -7.30
N HIS A 212 13.08 4.14 -6.47
CA HIS A 212 13.67 2.83 -6.29
C HIS A 212 13.89 2.57 -4.80
N HIS A 213 13.42 1.42 -4.32
CA HIS A 213 13.59 1.04 -2.91
C HIS A 213 13.08 2.12 -1.94
N GLY A 214 12.01 2.81 -2.33
CA GLY A 214 11.34 3.82 -1.52
C GLY A 214 12.02 5.17 -1.47
N ALA A 215 13.11 5.38 -2.19
CA ALA A 215 13.75 6.69 -2.32
C ALA A 215 13.54 7.26 -3.74
N PHE A 216 13.42 8.58 -3.82
CA PHE A 216 13.62 9.29 -5.09
C PHE A 216 15.08 9.13 -5.52
N ASP A 217 15.30 8.84 -6.80
CA ASP A 217 16.63 8.63 -7.37
C ASP A 217 16.83 9.62 -8.54
N ASP A 218 17.90 10.39 -8.48
CA ASP A 218 18.21 11.42 -9.49
C ASP A 218 19.11 10.89 -10.62
N SER A 219 19.47 9.59 -10.61
CA SER A 219 20.38 9.03 -11.60
C SER A 219 19.69 8.71 -12.93
N LEU A 220 20.31 9.16 -14.02
CA LEU A 220 19.89 8.91 -15.40
C LEU A 220 19.83 7.40 -15.69
N ASN A 221 18.72 6.91 -16.25
CA ASN A 221 18.45 5.48 -16.54
C ASN A 221 18.47 4.53 -15.32
N SER A 222 18.16 5.05 -14.13
CA SER A 222 17.98 4.23 -12.93
C SER A 222 16.85 3.20 -13.08
N LYS A 223 16.97 2.08 -12.36
CA LYS A 223 15.93 1.05 -12.27
C LYS A 223 14.57 1.63 -11.81
N GLY A 224 14.58 2.72 -11.04
CA GLY A 224 13.37 3.38 -10.55
C GLY A 224 12.54 4.05 -11.66
N ASN A 225 13.17 4.66 -12.67
CA ASN A 225 12.50 5.22 -13.84
C ASN A 225 11.68 4.15 -14.57
N TYR A 226 12.32 3.00 -14.80
CA TYR A 226 11.66 1.86 -15.44
C TYR A 226 10.51 1.32 -14.60
N SER A 227 10.72 1.19 -13.28
CA SER A 227 9.68 0.74 -12.34
C SER A 227 8.45 1.64 -12.38
N PHE A 228 8.65 2.96 -12.24
CA PHE A 228 7.58 3.94 -12.28
C PHE A 228 6.83 3.92 -13.62
N LYS A 229 7.56 3.97 -14.74
CA LYS A 229 6.97 3.92 -16.09
C LYS A 229 6.16 2.64 -16.31
N LYS A 230 6.67 1.50 -15.83
CA LYS A 230 5.96 0.21 -15.93
C LYS A 230 4.66 0.23 -15.11
N LYS A 231 4.68 0.76 -13.88
CA LYS A 231 3.47 0.89 -13.07
C LYS A 231 2.44 1.84 -13.72
N LEU A 232 2.88 2.93 -14.33
CA LEU A 232 2.02 3.81 -15.11
C LEU A 232 1.36 3.10 -16.30
N GLN A 233 2.11 2.29 -17.04
CA GLN A 233 1.55 1.46 -18.13
C GLN A 233 0.54 0.41 -17.62
N VAL A 234 0.77 -0.15 -16.43
CA VAL A 234 -0.18 -1.08 -15.80
C VAL A 234 -1.48 -0.36 -15.42
N LEU A 235 -1.41 0.87 -14.93
CA LEU A 235 -2.59 1.70 -14.67
C LEU A 235 -3.38 1.98 -15.97
N GLU A 236 -2.71 2.33 -17.07
CA GLU A 236 -3.36 2.51 -18.38
C GLU A 236 -4.08 1.24 -18.86
N SER A 237 -3.45 0.08 -18.66
CA SER A 237 -4.09 -1.21 -18.93
C SER A 237 -5.32 -1.46 -18.05
N SER A 238 -5.26 -1.02 -16.79
CA SER A 238 -6.35 -1.16 -15.83
C SER A 238 -7.56 -0.30 -16.21
N LEU A 239 -7.29 0.94 -16.66
CA LEU A 239 -8.30 1.85 -17.21
C LEU A 239 -8.99 1.26 -18.45
N SER A 240 -8.19 0.73 -19.39
CA SER A 240 -8.73 0.10 -20.60
C SER A 240 -9.68 -1.07 -20.27
N LYS A 241 -9.34 -1.88 -19.26
CA LYS A 241 -10.19 -3.01 -18.84
C LYS A 241 -11.51 -2.56 -18.25
N ILE A 242 -11.49 -1.57 -17.34
CA ILE A 242 -12.72 -1.03 -16.76
C ILE A 242 -13.57 -0.35 -17.84
N GLN A 243 -12.95 0.36 -18.78
CA GLN A 243 -13.66 0.96 -19.91
C GLN A 243 -14.37 -0.09 -20.77
N ASN A 244 -13.73 -1.22 -21.05
CA ASN A 244 -14.38 -2.31 -21.77
C ASN A 244 -15.58 -2.85 -20.98
N THR A 245 -15.43 -3.05 -19.66
CA THR A 245 -16.56 -3.45 -18.80
C THR A 245 -17.71 -2.45 -18.85
N LEU A 246 -17.45 -1.14 -18.91
CA LEU A 246 -18.49 -0.12 -19.08
C LEU A 246 -19.22 -0.25 -20.42
N LEU A 247 -18.48 -0.48 -21.51
CA LEU A 247 -19.05 -0.65 -22.84
C LEU A 247 -19.92 -1.90 -22.92
N ASP A 248 -19.47 -3.00 -22.31
CA ASP A 248 -20.22 -4.26 -22.26
C ASP A 248 -21.58 -4.06 -21.56
N ILE A 249 -21.59 -3.39 -20.40
CA ILE A 249 -22.85 -3.07 -19.68
C ILE A 249 -23.76 -2.19 -20.54
N LEU A 250 -23.22 -1.13 -21.19
CA LEU A 250 -23.99 -0.23 -22.05
C LEU A 250 -24.64 -0.93 -23.25
N ILE A 251 -23.96 -1.93 -23.82
CA ILE A 251 -24.48 -2.70 -24.96
C ILE A 251 -25.57 -3.65 -24.47
N SER A 252 -25.32 -4.41 -23.40
CA SER A 252 -26.29 -5.36 -22.85
C SER A 252 -27.60 -4.70 -22.39
N ASP A 253 -27.54 -3.51 -21.78
CA ASP A 253 -28.74 -2.77 -21.38
C ASP A 253 -29.59 -2.31 -22.59
N LYS A 254 -28.99 -2.18 -23.78
CA LYS A 254 -29.70 -1.79 -25.02
C LYS A 254 -30.29 -2.96 -25.79
N GLU A 255 -29.89 -4.20 -25.51
CA GLU A 255 -30.45 -5.40 -26.15
C GLU A 255 -31.77 -5.86 -25.51
N ILE A 256 -32.15 -5.29 -24.35
CA ILE A 256 -33.36 -5.66 -23.57
C ILE A 256 -34.58 -4.78 -23.93
N LEU A 257 -34.46 -3.86 -24.91
CA LEU A 257 -35.55 -3.03 -25.46
C LEU A 257 -36.00 -3.52 -26.83
#